data_AF-A0AA42B7B3-F1
#
_entry.id   AF-A0AA42B7B3-F1
#
_cell.length_a   1.000
_cell.length_b   1.000
_cell.length_c   1.000
_cell.angle_alpha   90.00
_cell.angle_beta   90.00
_cell.angle_gamma   90.00
#
_symmetry.space_group_name_H-M   'P 1'
#
loop_
_entity.id
_entity.type
_entity.pdbx_description
1 polymer ?
#
loop_
_entity_poly.entity_id
_entity_poly.type
_entity_poly.pdbx_seq_one_letter_code
_entity_poly.pdbx_strand_id
1 'polypeptide(L)'
;MERNPLKLIAAAVCAMSMTAGAQALECADVEWHPDVLAAYPEASQACLEVVEQDGKPYVKMKAQYEGITGNRVRLRIHENDGDRIIKTFRLQNPVTITAAGEKVNWRDLYSGYELTFMIPSDRFELAQVDSDEVVEVVAVEELPKTASVWPLVGMMGLSLLGVAGLVRRLRRS
;
A
#
# COMPACT_ATOMS: atom_id res chain seq x y z
N MET A 1 32.30 14.84 -80.78
CA MET A 1 31.90 15.70 -79.65
C MET A 1 30.45 15.38 -79.39
N GLU A 2 30.15 14.49 -78.44
CA GLU A 2 28.84 14.41 -77.76
C GLU A 2 28.96 13.43 -76.60
N ARG A 3 28.59 13.92 -75.42
CA ARG A 3 28.67 13.27 -74.10
C ARG A 3 27.33 12.57 -73.87
N ASN A 4 27.33 11.37 -73.28
CA ASN A 4 26.14 10.90 -72.58
C ASN A 4 26.48 9.97 -71.40
N PRO A 5 26.61 10.51 -70.18
CA PRO A 5 26.73 9.73 -68.95
C PRO A 5 25.34 9.58 -68.29
N LEU A 6 24.65 8.48 -68.59
CA LEU A 6 23.43 8.03 -67.92
C LEU A 6 23.58 6.51 -67.81
N LYS A 7 23.61 5.83 -66.66
CA LYS A 7 22.70 5.94 -65.52
C LYS A 7 23.39 5.42 -64.26
N LEU A 8 23.52 6.29 -63.26
CA LEU A 8 23.63 5.91 -61.85
C LEU A 8 22.30 5.27 -61.44
N ILE A 9 22.30 3.98 -61.12
CA ILE A 9 21.19 3.35 -60.39
C ILE A 9 21.65 3.25 -58.94
N ALA A 10 21.35 4.29 -58.17
CA ALA A 10 21.45 4.27 -56.72
C ALA A 10 20.28 3.44 -56.18
N ALA A 11 20.55 2.21 -55.75
CA ALA A 11 19.59 1.41 -54.99
C ALA A 11 19.48 2.00 -53.57
N ALA A 12 18.54 2.92 -53.38
CA ALA A 12 18.13 3.39 -52.07
C ALA A 12 17.30 2.30 -51.39
N VAL A 13 17.95 1.40 -50.65
CA VAL A 13 17.29 0.49 -49.73
C VAL A 13 16.79 1.32 -48.54
N CYS A 14 15.51 1.67 -48.57
CA CYS A 14 14.81 2.20 -47.40
C CYS A 14 14.72 1.07 -46.37
N ALA A 15 15.65 1.06 -45.41
CA ALA A 15 15.48 0.32 -44.16
C ALA A 15 14.34 0.99 -43.39
N MET A 16 13.11 0.54 -43.62
CA MET A 16 11.98 0.86 -42.76
C MET A 16 12.18 0.08 -41.47
N SER A 17 12.78 0.74 -40.47
CA SER A 17 12.80 0.26 -39.10
C SER A 17 11.36 0.14 -38.61
N MET A 18 10.79 -1.06 -38.69
CA MET A 18 9.56 -1.39 -37.99
C MET A 18 9.88 -1.43 -36.49
N THR A 19 9.80 -0.27 -35.83
CA THR A 19 9.60 -0.23 -34.38
C THR A 19 8.23 -0.82 -34.09
N ALA A 20 8.19 -2.12 -33.79
CA ALA A 20 7.05 -2.74 -33.14
C ALA A 20 6.91 -2.08 -31.76
N GLY A 21 6.04 -1.08 -31.67
CA GLY A 21 5.62 -0.54 -30.38
C GLY A 21 4.85 -1.63 -29.67
N ALA A 22 5.41 -2.15 -28.58
CA ALA A 22 4.66 -2.98 -27.65
C ALA A 22 3.44 -2.16 -27.20
N GLN A 23 2.25 -2.57 -27.63
CA GLN A 23 1.03 -1.94 -27.15
C GLN A 23 0.88 -2.31 -25.69
N ALA A 24 0.80 -1.30 -24.82
CA ALA A 24 0.50 -1.54 -23.41
C ALA A 24 -0.89 -2.16 -23.31
N LEU A 25 -1.02 -3.25 -22.56
CA LEU A 25 -2.30 -3.94 -22.38
C LEU A 25 -3.25 -2.99 -21.63
N GLU A 26 -4.42 -2.70 -22.20
CA GLU A 26 -5.43 -1.87 -21.52
C GLU A 26 -6.36 -2.74 -20.68
N CYS A 27 -7.05 -2.15 -19.70
CA CYS A 27 -8.03 -2.85 -18.86
C CYS A 27 -9.12 -3.58 -19.66
N ALA A 28 -9.45 -3.09 -20.85
CA ALA A 28 -10.43 -3.69 -21.76
C ALA A 28 -9.91 -4.97 -22.45
N ASP A 29 -8.59 -5.11 -22.58
CA ASP A 29 -7.94 -6.22 -23.28
C ASP A 29 -7.49 -7.34 -22.32
N VAL A 30 -7.78 -7.22 -21.03
CA VAL A 30 -7.43 -8.24 -20.03
C VAL A 30 -8.32 -9.46 -20.21
N GLU A 31 -7.71 -10.57 -20.63
CA GLU A 31 -8.35 -11.89 -20.59
C GLU A 31 -8.36 -12.41 -19.14
N TRP A 32 -9.52 -12.30 -18.51
CA TRP A 32 -9.75 -12.80 -17.15
C TRP A 32 -10.05 -14.30 -17.15
N HIS A 33 -9.47 -15.03 -16.20
CA HIS A 33 -9.86 -16.40 -15.96
C HIS A 33 -11.33 -16.46 -15.48
N PRO A 34 -12.15 -17.43 -15.95
CA PRO A 34 -13.57 -17.52 -15.59
C PRO A 34 -13.80 -17.60 -14.07
N ASP A 35 -12.88 -18.21 -13.32
CA ASP A 35 -12.97 -18.29 -11.86
C ASP A 35 -12.84 -16.91 -11.18
N VAL A 36 -12.05 -16.00 -11.76
CA VAL A 36 -11.91 -14.63 -11.27
C VAL A 36 -13.22 -13.88 -11.48
N LEU A 37 -13.80 -13.97 -12.68
CA LEU A 37 -15.09 -13.33 -12.98
C LEU A 37 -16.25 -13.96 -12.21
N ALA A 38 -16.19 -15.25 -11.90
CA ALA A 38 -17.20 -15.91 -11.08
C ALA A 38 -17.20 -15.41 -9.63
N ALA A 39 -16.01 -15.17 -9.06
CA ALA A 39 -15.86 -14.61 -7.71
C ALA A 39 -16.05 -13.09 -7.69
N TYR A 40 -15.65 -12.43 -8.77
CA TYR A 40 -15.61 -10.99 -8.91
C TYR A 40 -16.01 -10.52 -10.32
N PRO A 41 -17.32 -10.51 -10.62
CA PRO A 41 -17.82 -10.10 -11.94
C PRO A 41 -17.46 -8.66 -12.30
N GLU A 42 -17.30 -7.80 -11.29
CA GLU A 42 -17.04 -6.37 -11.45
C GLU A 42 -15.53 -6.05 -11.55
N ALA A 43 -14.67 -7.07 -11.67
CA ALA A 43 -13.21 -6.90 -11.76
C ALA A 43 -12.76 -5.95 -12.88
N SER A 44 -13.46 -5.93 -14.02
CA SER A 44 -13.18 -5.01 -15.12
C SER A 44 -13.46 -3.55 -14.76
N GLN A 45 -14.46 -3.29 -13.91
CA GLN A 45 -14.85 -1.94 -13.48
C GLN A 45 -13.92 -1.38 -12.41
N ALA A 46 -13.22 -2.23 -11.66
CA ALA A 46 -12.22 -1.82 -10.68
C ALA A 46 -10.79 -1.73 -11.24
N CYS A 47 -10.58 -2.08 -12.52
CA CYS A 47 -9.27 -2.02 -13.16
C CYS A 47 -8.85 -0.57 -13.38
N LEU A 48 -7.73 -0.18 -12.76
CA LEU A 48 -7.12 1.14 -12.95
C LEU A 48 -6.02 1.12 -14.01
N GLU A 49 -5.16 0.10 -13.94
CA GLU A 49 -4.00 -0.05 -14.82
C GLU A 49 -3.64 -1.54 -14.92
N VAL A 50 -3.13 -1.94 -16.07
CA VAL A 50 -2.55 -3.28 -16.25
C VAL A 50 -1.04 -3.15 -16.30
N VAL A 51 -0.36 -3.93 -15.47
CA VAL A 51 1.10 -3.97 -15.41
C VAL A 51 1.57 -5.38 -15.72
N GLU A 52 2.50 -5.51 -16.65
CA GLU A 52 3.17 -6.77 -16.89
C GLU A 52 4.30 -6.97 -15.86
N GLN A 53 4.22 -8.03 -15.07
CA GLN A 53 5.30 -8.45 -14.18
C GLN A 53 5.64 -9.91 -14.48
N ASP A 54 6.93 -10.20 -14.71
CA ASP A 54 7.43 -11.53 -15.04
C ASP A 54 6.69 -12.19 -16.25
N GLY A 55 6.31 -11.40 -17.24
CA GLY A 55 5.58 -11.86 -18.43
C GLY A 55 4.11 -12.24 -18.16
N LYS A 56 3.56 -11.84 -17.01
CA LYS A 56 2.15 -12.06 -16.65
C LYS A 56 1.45 -10.72 -16.43
N PRO A 57 0.21 -10.55 -16.93
CA PRO A 57 -0.55 -9.34 -16.67
C PRO A 57 -1.10 -9.35 -15.24
N TYR A 58 -0.82 -8.26 -14.52
CA TYR A 58 -1.39 -7.95 -13.23
C TYR A 58 -2.27 -6.71 -13.36
N VAL A 59 -3.43 -6.76 -12.73
CA VAL A 59 -4.37 -5.64 -12.72
C VAL A 59 -4.24 -4.91 -11.40
N LYS A 60 -3.89 -3.63 -11.48
CA LYS A 60 -3.89 -2.70 -10.35
C LYS A 60 -5.30 -2.21 -10.08
N MET A 61 -5.67 -2.22 -8.81
CA MET A 61 -6.95 -1.78 -8.30
C MET A 61 -6.74 -1.00 -7.01
N LYS A 62 -7.68 -0.10 -6.70
CA LYS A 62 -7.68 0.66 -5.44
C LYS A 62 -8.79 0.14 -4.52
N ALA A 63 -8.47 -0.05 -3.25
CA ALA A 63 -9.45 -0.39 -2.22
C ALA A 63 -9.12 0.27 -0.90
N GLN A 64 -10.12 0.31 -0.03
CA GLN A 64 -9.98 0.70 1.36
C GLN A 64 -10.02 -0.54 2.25
N TYR A 65 -9.07 -0.66 3.17
CA TYR A 65 -9.02 -1.75 4.13
C TYR A 65 -10.13 -1.61 5.17
N GLU A 66 -10.93 -2.66 5.38
CA GLU A 66 -11.97 -2.67 6.44
C GLU A 66 -11.57 -3.50 7.66
N GLY A 67 -10.75 -4.53 7.47
CA GLY A 67 -10.33 -5.40 8.56
C GLY A 67 -9.92 -6.80 8.12
N ILE A 68 -9.34 -7.55 9.05
CA ILE A 68 -8.96 -8.95 8.87
C ILE A 68 -9.57 -9.82 9.98
N THR A 69 -10.10 -10.98 9.61
CA THR A 69 -10.59 -11.99 10.56
C THR A 69 -10.01 -13.35 10.19
N GLY A 70 -9.14 -13.88 11.05
CA GLY A 70 -8.39 -15.10 10.75
C GLY A 70 -7.43 -14.87 9.57
N ASN A 71 -7.71 -15.52 8.43
CA ASN A 71 -6.99 -15.36 7.17
C ASN A 71 -7.85 -14.71 6.06
N ARG A 72 -8.96 -14.07 6.44
CA ARG A 72 -9.87 -13.39 5.51
C ARG A 72 -9.74 -11.89 5.67
N VAL A 73 -9.31 -11.22 4.62
CA VAL A 73 -9.25 -9.75 4.58
C VAL A 73 -10.50 -9.21 3.89
N ARG A 74 -11.05 -8.14 4.44
CA ARG A 74 -12.19 -7.42 3.87
C ARG A 74 -11.70 -6.10 3.29
N LEU A 75 -11.95 -5.91 2.01
CA LEU A 75 -11.56 -4.73 1.25
C LEU A 75 -12.80 -4.10 0.64
N ARG A 76 -12.88 -2.79 0.68
CA ARG A 76 -13.87 -1.99 -0.03
C ARG A 76 -13.23 -1.47 -1.31
N ILE A 77 -13.50 -2.13 -2.43
CA ILE A 77 -12.89 -1.83 -3.72
C ILE A 77 -13.59 -0.63 -4.35
N HIS A 78 -12.81 0.25 -4.98
CA HIS A 78 -13.31 1.40 -5.72
C HIS A 78 -13.47 1.03 -7.20
N GLU A 79 -14.65 1.28 -7.75
CA GLU A 79 -14.94 1.11 -9.17
C GLU A 79 -14.77 2.43 -9.92
N ASN A 80 -14.59 2.34 -11.24
CA ASN A 80 -14.35 3.49 -12.12
C ASN A 80 -15.56 4.43 -12.25
N ASP A 81 -16.76 3.96 -11.95
CA ASP A 81 -18.00 4.75 -11.91
C ASP A 81 -18.21 5.50 -10.57
N GLY A 82 -17.34 5.25 -9.59
CA GLY A 82 -17.42 5.83 -8.25
C GLY A 82 -18.16 4.96 -7.23
N ASP A 83 -18.71 3.81 -7.65
CA ASP A 83 -19.31 2.85 -6.74
C ASP A 83 -18.23 2.13 -5.90
N ARG A 84 -18.70 1.53 -4.80
CA ARG A 84 -17.84 0.86 -3.83
C ARG A 84 -18.45 -0.46 -3.41
N ILE A 85 -17.70 -1.52 -3.60
CA ILE A 85 -18.14 -2.87 -3.26
C ILE A 85 -17.26 -3.46 -2.18
N ILE A 86 -17.86 -4.26 -1.29
CA ILE A 86 -17.11 -4.94 -0.24
C ILE A 86 -16.86 -6.38 -0.68
N LYS A 87 -15.59 -6.77 -0.77
CA LYS A 87 -15.17 -8.13 -1.08
C LYS A 87 -14.27 -8.67 0.01
N THR A 88 -14.41 -9.98 0.24
CA THR A 88 -13.58 -10.70 1.21
C THR A 88 -12.64 -11.63 0.46
N PHE A 89 -11.34 -11.45 0.66
CA PHE A 89 -10.30 -12.27 0.07
C PHE A 89 -9.72 -13.22 1.11
N ARG A 90 -9.41 -14.45 0.69
CA ARG A 90 -8.71 -15.41 1.52
C ARG A 90 -7.21 -15.32 1.22
N LEU A 91 -6.41 -15.00 2.24
CA LEU A 91 -4.96 -15.00 2.12
C LEU A 91 -4.49 -16.46 2.12
N GLN A 92 -4.07 -16.95 0.95
CA GLN A 92 -3.49 -18.31 0.79
C GLN A 92 -1.99 -18.31 1.05
N ASN A 93 -1.30 -17.24 0.67
CA ASN A 93 0.13 -17.02 0.86
C ASN A 93 0.35 -15.80 1.78
N PRO A 94 1.55 -15.63 2.39
CA PRO A 94 1.89 -14.40 3.10
C PRO A 94 2.05 -13.25 2.10
N VAL A 95 0.93 -12.63 1.72
CA VAL A 95 0.90 -11.43 0.89
C VAL A 95 1.48 -10.31 1.73
N THR A 96 2.63 -9.81 1.28
CA THR A 96 3.31 -8.71 1.93
C THR A 96 2.64 -7.41 1.51
N ILE A 97 2.26 -6.59 2.48
CA ILE A 97 1.88 -5.21 2.23
C ILE A 97 3.15 -4.38 2.33
N THR A 98 3.43 -3.61 1.29
CA THR A 98 4.45 -2.58 1.32
C THR A 98 3.74 -1.26 1.51
N ALA A 99 4.05 -0.54 2.58
CA ALA A 99 3.54 0.81 2.80
C ALA A 99 4.72 1.71 3.14
N ALA A 100 4.86 2.83 2.43
CA ALA A 100 6.01 3.73 2.57
C ALA A 100 7.39 3.05 2.37
N GLY A 101 7.46 1.95 1.61
CA GLY A 101 8.68 1.15 1.44
C GLY A 101 9.00 0.19 2.60
N GLU A 102 8.16 0.15 3.64
CA GLU A 102 8.28 -0.79 4.76
C GLU A 102 7.26 -1.93 4.64
N LYS A 103 7.63 -3.12 5.13
CA LYS A 103 6.72 -4.27 5.17
C LYS A 103 5.80 -4.14 6.39
N VAL A 104 4.51 -3.98 6.15
CA VAL A 104 3.50 -3.83 7.20
C VAL A 104 2.63 -5.08 7.30
N ASN A 105 2.21 -5.46 8.52
CA ASN A 105 1.29 -6.57 8.70
C ASN A 105 -0.16 -6.12 8.46
N TRP A 106 -0.98 -6.99 7.87
CA TRP A 106 -2.43 -6.78 7.75
C TRP A 106 -3.10 -6.42 9.07
N ARG A 107 -2.60 -6.96 10.19
CA ARG A 107 -3.14 -6.68 11.53
C ARG A 107 -2.82 -5.28 12.05
N ASP A 108 -1.79 -4.66 11.52
CA ASP A 108 -1.32 -3.34 11.96
C ASP A 108 -1.94 -2.21 11.13
N LEU A 109 -2.68 -2.55 10.06
CA LEU A 109 -3.44 -1.59 9.27
C LEU A 109 -4.70 -1.13 10.03
N TYR A 110 -4.94 0.17 10.00
CA TYR A 110 -6.18 0.76 10.51
C TYR A 110 -7.30 0.65 9.48
N SER A 111 -8.53 0.42 9.92
CA SER A 111 -9.70 0.47 9.03
C SER A 111 -9.81 1.85 8.38
N GLY A 112 -10.08 1.90 7.09
CA GLY A 112 -10.16 3.14 6.33
C GLY A 112 -8.90 3.46 5.53
N TYR A 113 -7.82 2.70 5.70
CA TYR A 113 -6.56 2.89 5.00
C TYR A 113 -6.68 2.55 3.51
N GLU A 114 -6.21 3.43 2.62
CA GLU A 114 -6.26 3.19 1.17
C GLU A 114 -5.08 2.30 0.73
N LEU A 115 -5.37 1.32 -0.11
CA LEU A 115 -4.43 0.32 -0.61
C LEU A 115 -4.57 0.21 -2.12
N THR A 116 -3.44 0.13 -2.81
CA THR A 116 -3.35 -0.22 -4.23
C THR A 116 -2.87 -1.66 -4.31
N PHE A 117 -3.72 -2.58 -4.75
CA PHE A 117 -3.39 -4.00 -4.82
C PHE A 117 -3.37 -4.50 -6.26
N MET A 118 -2.59 -5.55 -6.48
CA MET A 118 -2.44 -6.20 -7.77
C MET A 118 -3.00 -7.61 -7.71
N ILE A 119 -3.90 -7.92 -8.64
CA ILE A 119 -4.48 -9.25 -8.84
C ILE A 119 -3.99 -9.79 -10.19
N PRO A 120 -3.49 -11.03 -10.26
CA PRO A 120 -3.15 -11.65 -11.53
C PRO A 120 -4.43 -12.05 -12.29
N SER A 121 -4.44 -11.93 -13.61
CA SER A 121 -5.65 -12.26 -14.40
C SER A 121 -6.03 -13.75 -14.37
N ASP A 122 -5.10 -14.63 -13.98
CA ASP A 122 -5.24 -16.08 -13.99
C ASP A 122 -5.85 -16.69 -12.71
N ARG A 123 -5.86 -15.97 -11.57
CA ARG A 123 -6.38 -16.47 -10.28
C ARG A 123 -6.86 -15.36 -9.36
N PHE A 124 -7.87 -15.67 -8.56
CA PHE A 124 -8.43 -14.72 -7.60
C PHE A 124 -7.61 -14.68 -6.30
N GLU A 125 -6.47 -14.01 -6.34
CA GLU A 125 -5.57 -13.85 -5.19
C GLU A 125 -4.93 -12.45 -5.16
N LEU A 126 -4.60 -11.97 -3.97
CA LEU A 126 -3.81 -10.74 -3.81
C LEU A 126 -2.34 -11.10 -4.02
N ALA A 127 -1.69 -10.53 -5.03
CA ALA A 127 -0.27 -10.79 -5.30
C ALA A 127 0.65 -9.80 -4.58
N GLN A 128 0.30 -8.51 -4.64
CA GLN A 128 1.05 -7.42 -4.03
C GLN A 128 0.09 -6.33 -3.59
N VAL A 129 0.43 -5.66 -2.50
CA VAL A 129 -0.34 -4.53 -1.97
C VAL A 129 0.64 -3.43 -1.66
N ASP A 130 0.49 -2.32 -2.36
CA ASP A 130 1.21 -1.09 -2.12
C ASP A 130 0.28 -0.06 -1.46
N SER A 131 0.85 0.89 -0.74
CA SER A 131 0.12 2.00 -0.15
C SER A 131 0.78 3.29 -0.58
N ASP A 132 0.00 4.12 -1.25
CA ASP A 132 0.40 5.47 -1.65
C ASP A 132 0.51 6.41 -0.44
N GLU A 133 -0.09 6.05 0.70
CA GLU A 133 -0.04 6.85 1.93
C GLU A 133 1.18 6.45 2.74
N VAL A 134 2.09 7.40 2.96
CA VAL A 134 3.21 7.20 3.89
C VAL A 134 2.59 6.85 5.23
N VAL A 135 2.83 5.62 5.73
CA VAL A 135 2.59 5.34 7.14
C VAL A 135 3.51 6.30 7.85
N GLU A 136 2.98 7.44 8.28
CA GLU A 136 3.56 8.17 9.38
C GLU A 136 3.37 7.20 10.54
N VAL A 137 4.36 6.30 10.69
CA VAL A 137 4.54 5.54 11.89
C VAL A 137 4.66 6.65 12.91
N VAL A 138 3.56 6.94 13.59
CA VAL A 138 3.58 7.76 14.77
C VAL A 138 4.41 6.92 15.70
N ALA A 139 5.74 7.14 15.62
CA ALA A 139 6.65 6.83 16.66
C ALA A 139 5.92 7.40 17.86
N VAL A 140 5.41 6.50 18.71
CA VAL A 140 5.08 6.86 20.06
C VAL A 140 6.42 7.34 20.57
N GLU A 141 6.68 8.65 20.42
CA GLU A 141 7.75 9.31 21.13
C GLU A 141 7.48 8.90 22.56
N GLU A 142 8.32 8.01 23.07
CA GLU A 142 8.34 7.70 24.48
C GLU A 142 8.33 9.06 25.15
N LEU A 143 7.20 9.41 25.77
CA LEU A 143 7.04 10.68 26.47
C LEU A 143 8.36 10.93 27.16
N PRO A 144 9.06 12.06 26.90
CA PRO A 144 10.39 12.26 27.45
C PRO A 144 10.25 11.96 28.93
N LYS A 145 11.08 11.05 29.45
CA LYS A 145 11.09 10.64 30.87
C LYS A 145 11.40 11.85 31.73
N THR A 146 10.42 12.73 31.82
CA THR A 146 10.29 13.92 32.63
C THR A 146 9.21 13.60 33.66
N ALA A 147 9.26 12.37 34.19
CA ALA A 147 9.15 12.19 35.63
C ALA A 147 10.24 13.04 36.27
N SER A 148 9.91 14.32 36.35
CA SER A 148 10.75 15.39 36.81
C SER A 148 11.23 15.09 38.23
N VAL A 149 12.37 15.66 38.61
CA VAL A 149 12.88 15.56 39.97
C VAL A 149 11.92 16.22 41.00
N TRP A 150 10.92 16.96 40.52
CA TRP A 150 9.95 17.73 41.32
C TRP A 150 9.06 16.90 42.26
N PRO A 151 8.41 15.79 41.86
CA PRO A 151 7.71 14.91 42.80
C PRO A 151 8.61 14.37 43.91
N LEU A 152 9.89 14.11 43.63
CA LEU A 152 10.86 13.63 44.61
C LEU A 152 11.24 14.74 45.61
N VAL A 153 11.45 15.97 45.14
CA VAL A 153 11.64 17.16 45.98
C VAL A 153 10.39 17.47 46.82
N GLY A 154 9.19 17.33 46.23
CA GLY A 154 7.92 17.50 46.94
C GLY A 154 7.74 16.51 48.09
N MET A 155 8.10 15.24 47.88
CA MET A 155 8.09 14.23 48.96
C MET A 155 9.08 14.55 50.08
N MET A 156 10.29 15.03 49.76
CA MET A 156 11.25 15.45 50.78
C MET A 156 10.72 16.64 51.60
N GLY A 157 10.12 17.65 50.96
CA GLY A 157 9.51 18.78 51.68
C GLY A 157 8.41 18.37 52.66
N LEU A 158 7.52 17.45 52.25
CA LEU A 158 6.45 16.93 53.11
C LEU A 158 6.98 16.16 54.31
N SER A 159 8.04 15.37 54.15
CA SER A 159 8.65 14.61 55.26
C SER A 159 9.20 15.54 56.36
N LEU A 160 9.86 16.64 55.98
CA LEU A 160 10.41 17.60 56.94
C LEU A 160 9.30 18.34 57.71
N LEU A 161 8.21 18.72 57.03
CA LEU A 161 7.04 19.32 57.69
C LEU A 161 6.36 18.34 58.64
N GLY A 162 6.26 17.06 58.28
CA GLY A 162 5.72 16.01 59.14
C GLY A 162 6.51 15.85 60.44
N VAL A 163 7.85 15.78 60.35
CA VAL A 163 8.74 15.68 61.53
C VAL A 163 8.65 16.94 62.39
N ALA A 164 8.67 18.13 61.79
CA ALA A 164 8.52 19.39 62.52
C ALA A 164 7.18 19.48 63.27
N GLY A 165 6.09 19.03 62.65
CA GLY A 165 4.77 18.93 63.28
C GLY A 165 4.75 17.99 64.48
N LEU A 166 5.38 16.82 64.35
CA LEU A 166 5.48 15.83 65.43
C LEU A 166 6.27 16.38 66.63
N VAL A 167 7.44 16.99 66.38
CA VAL A 167 8.27 17.60 67.42
C VAL A 167 7.52 18.74 68.13
N ARG A 168 6.79 19.57 67.38
CA ARG A 168 5.97 20.64 67.97
C ARG A 168 4.85 20.10 68.85
N ARG A 169 4.24 18.98 68.48
CA ARG A 169 3.20 18.31 69.28
C ARG A 169 3.78 17.75 70.58
N LEU A 170 4.94 17.09 70.51
CA LEU A 170 5.63 16.54 71.68
C LEU A 170 6.16 17.60 72.65
N ARG A 171 6.48 18.81 72.16
CA ARG A 171 6.86 19.94 73.03
C ARG A 171 5.67 20.67 73.66
N ARG A 172 4.44 20.39 73.21
CA ARG A 172 3.21 21.02 73.72
C ARG A 172 2.39 20.10 74.65
N SER A 173 2.69 18.80 74.67
CA SER A 173 2.26 17.84 75.70
C SER A 173 3.19 17.87 76.89
#